data_AF-A0A5B7DJT8-F1
#
_entry.id   AF-A0A5B7DJT8-F1
#
_cell.length_a   1.000
_cell.length_b   1.000
_cell.length_c   1.000
_cell.angle_alpha   90.00
_cell.angle_beta   90.00
_cell.angle_gamma   90.00
#
_symmetry.space_group_name_H-M   'P 1'
#
loop_
_entity.id
_entity.type
_entity.pdbx_description
1 polymer ?
#
loop_
_entity_poly.entity_id
_entity_poly.type
_entity_poly.pdbx_seq_one_letter_code
_entity_poly.pdbx_strand_id
1 'polypeptide(L)'
;MRGDKSKLVSLSGKGVEEVVEAARENMRGLQKGMLLLQGGGNGLRQLGPEQTVRKVMECVREIKREKVQVVVVGVLGRPKESRGYEELRKETNRLLRQEVLDLKIECSRKEGDYSISFLDLDGAMPPGVYDGRCTPG
;
A
#
# COMPACT_ATOMS: atom_id res chain seq x y z
N MET A 1 30.96 -9.09 5.07
CA MET A 1 29.83 -8.12 5.04
C MET A 1 28.80 -8.66 4.06
N ARG A 2 27.64 -9.16 4.54
CA ARG A 2 26.53 -9.55 3.66
C ARG A 2 25.79 -8.27 3.31
N GLY A 3 25.89 -7.81 2.06
CA GLY A 3 25.15 -6.63 1.62
C GLY A 3 23.65 -6.87 1.73
N ASP A 4 22.95 -5.95 2.39
CA ASP A 4 21.50 -5.91 2.40
C ASP A 4 21.00 -5.76 0.96
N LYS A 5 20.36 -6.81 0.44
CA LYS A 5 19.79 -6.81 -0.91
C LYS A 5 18.42 -6.16 -0.84
N SER A 6 18.33 -4.88 -1.18
CA SER A 6 17.06 -4.25 -1.52
C SER A 6 16.53 -4.84 -2.83
N LYS A 7 15.27 -5.28 -2.85
CA LYS A 7 14.59 -5.74 -4.07
C LYS A 7 13.42 -4.80 -4.36
N LEU A 8 13.40 -4.24 -5.56
CA LEU A 8 12.27 -3.48 -6.09
C LEU A 8 11.54 -4.35 -7.11
N VAL A 9 10.22 -4.45 -6.97
CA VAL A 9 9.34 -5.07 -7.97
C VAL A 9 8.35 -4.00 -8.41
N SER A 10 8.42 -3.62 -9.68
CA SER A 10 7.52 -2.63 -10.28
C SER A 10 6.66 -3.31 -11.33
N LEU A 11 5.34 -3.18 -11.18
CA LEU A 11 4.35 -3.86 -12.01
C LEU A 11 3.45 -2.83 -12.70
N SER A 12 3.85 -2.40 -13.90
CA SER A 12 3.08 -1.40 -14.66
C SER A 12 1.70 -1.93 -15.07
N GLY A 13 0.66 -1.12 -14.89
CA GLY A 13 -0.72 -1.43 -15.29
C GLY A 13 -1.42 -2.53 -14.48
N LYS A 14 -0.76 -3.13 -13.49
CA LYS A 14 -1.32 -4.25 -12.71
C LYS A 14 -2.33 -3.80 -11.65
N GLY A 15 -3.34 -4.62 -11.45
CA GLY A 15 -4.36 -4.45 -10.41
C GLY A 15 -3.82 -4.84 -9.03
N VAL A 16 -4.70 -4.75 -8.03
CA VAL A 16 -4.33 -5.09 -6.65
C VAL A 16 -4.00 -6.59 -6.49
N GLU A 17 -4.62 -7.48 -7.26
CA GLU A 17 -4.42 -8.92 -7.16
C GLU A 17 -2.99 -9.32 -7.51
N GLU A 18 -2.48 -8.84 -8.65
CA GLU A 18 -1.13 -9.17 -9.07
C GLU A 18 -0.08 -8.50 -8.18
N VAL A 19 -0.39 -7.33 -7.60
CA VAL A 19 0.48 -6.66 -6.63
C VAL A 19 0.59 -7.49 -5.34
N VAL A 20 -0.52 -8.01 -4.79
CA VAL A 20 -0.46 -8.82 -3.57
C VAL A 20 0.14 -10.20 -3.82
N GLU A 21 -0.06 -10.78 -5.00
CA GLU A 21 0.62 -12.02 -5.41
C GLU A 21 2.13 -11.82 -5.46
N ALA A 22 2.60 -10.78 -6.14
CA ALA A 22 4.02 -10.45 -6.18
C ALA A 22 4.58 -10.18 -4.78
N ALA A 23 3.84 -9.47 -3.92
CA ALA A 23 4.25 -9.28 -2.54
C ALA A 23 4.48 -10.63 -1.82
N ARG A 24 3.53 -11.57 -1.91
CA ARG A 24 3.67 -12.91 -1.32
C ARG A 24 4.90 -13.65 -1.83
N GLU A 25 5.11 -13.70 -3.14
CA GLU A 25 6.25 -14.40 -3.73
C GLU A 25 7.59 -13.82 -3.29
N ASN A 26 7.67 -12.49 -3.18
CA ASN A 26 8.90 -11.79 -2.80
C ASN A 26 9.21 -11.88 -1.31
N MET A 27 8.19 -12.14 -0.49
CA MET A 27 8.37 -12.27 0.95
C MET A 27 8.73 -13.68 1.40
N ARG A 28 8.44 -14.71 0.59
CA ARG A 28 8.76 -16.10 0.92
C ARG A 28 10.24 -16.28 1.29
N GLY A 29 10.47 -16.69 2.53
CA GLY A 29 11.81 -17.02 3.03
C GLY A 29 12.60 -15.81 3.53
N LEU A 30 11.97 -14.63 3.63
CA LEU A 30 12.60 -13.42 4.16
C LEU A 30 12.42 -13.38 5.68
N GLN A 31 13.47 -13.70 6.44
CA GLN A 31 13.39 -13.80 7.90
C GLN A 31 13.42 -12.45 8.63
N LYS A 32 14.00 -11.40 8.01
CA LYS A 32 14.10 -10.04 8.54
C LYS A 32 14.17 -9.04 7.37
N GLY A 33 13.37 -7.98 7.44
CA GLY A 33 13.39 -6.89 6.48
C GLY A 33 12.13 -6.03 6.53
N MET A 34 12.00 -5.15 5.54
CA MET A 34 10.87 -4.26 5.36
C MET A 34 10.27 -4.44 3.97
N LEU A 35 8.94 -4.53 3.90
CA LEU A 35 8.16 -4.50 2.67
C LEU A 35 7.45 -3.14 2.57
N LEU A 36 7.71 -2.40 1.50
CA LEU A 36 6.82 -1.32 1.07
C LEU A 36 5.85 -1.88 0.03
N LEU A 37 4.55 -1.78 0.32
CA LEU A 37 3.48 -2.21 -0.58
C LEU A 37 2.73 -0.99 -1.11
N GLN A 38 2.84 -0.75 -2.41
CA GLN A 38 2.10 0.29 -3.12
C GLN A 38 1.33 -0.36 -4.27
N GLY A 39 0.03 -0.09 -4.36
CA GLY A 39 -0.83 -0.64 -5.42
C GLY A 39 -2.29 -0.26 -5.24
N GLY A 40 -3.17 -0.85 -6.05
CA GLY A 40 -4.62 -0.70 -5.91
C GLY A 40 -5.26 0.47 -6.65
N GLY A 41 -4.49 1.31 -7.35
CA GLY A 41 -5.05 2.37 -8.20
C GLY A 41 -5.62 1.85 -9.53
N ASN A 42 -5.01 0.82 -10.12
CA ASN A 42 -5.54 0.20 -11.34
C ASN A 42 -6.72 -0.71 -11.00
N GLY A 43 -7.81 -0.60 -11.77
CA GLY A 43 -9.03 -1.37 -11.51
C GLY A 43 -9.86 -0.87 -10.32
N LEU A 44 -9.45 0.21 -9.64
CA LEU A 44 -10.13 0.71 -8.44
C LEU A 44 -11.61 0.99 -8.66
N ARG A 45 -11.97 1.54 -9.83
CA ARG A 45 -13.37 1.82 -10.19
C ARG A 45 -14.22 0.55 -10.36
N GLN A 46 -13.60 -0.54 -10.79
CA GLN A 46 -14.28 -1.80 -11.06
C GLN A 46 -14.41 -2.64 -9.78
N LEU A 47 -13.34 -2.66 -8.98
CA LEU A 47 -13.25 -3.48 -7.77
C LEU A 47 -13.89 -2.79 -6.55
N GLY A 48 -13.69 -1.48 -6.42
CA GLY A 48 -14.16 -0.68 -5.30
C GLY A 48 -13.17 -0.60 -4.12
N PRO A 49 -13.35 0.39 -3.22
CA PRO A 49 -12.47 0.61 -2.07
C PRO A 49 -12.39 -0.58 -1.12
N GLU A 50 -13.53 -1.15 -0.73
CA GLU A 50 -13.62 -2.19 0.29
C GLU A 50 -12.92 -3.48 -0.14
N GLN A 51 -13.16 -3.91 -1.38
CA GLN A 51 -12.50 -5.08 -1.97
C GLN A 51 -10.99 -4.86 -2.14
N THR A 52 -10.58 -3.65 -2.54
CA THR A 52 -9.15 -3.29 -2.66
C THR A 52 -8.47 -3.36 -1.28
N VAL A 53 -9.05 -2.74 -0.26
CA VAL A 53 -8.56 -2.75 1.12
C VAL A 53 -8.49 -4.17 1.66
N ARG A 54 -9.56 -4.96 1.47
CA ARG A 54 -9.62 -6.35 1.91
C ARG A 54 -8.44 -7.16 1.37
N LYS A 55 -8.19 -7.12 0.05
CA LYS A 55 -7.09 -7.86 -0.58
C LYS A 55 -5.71 -7.43 -0.06
N VAL A 56 -5.49 -6.13 0.09
CA VAL A 56 -4.25 -5.60 0.67
C VAL A 56 -4.06 -6.09 2.11
N MET A 57 -5.08 -5.96 2.95
CA MET A 57 -4.98 -6.30 4.37
C MET A 57 -4.91 -7.81 4.63
N GLU A 58 -5.53 -8.65 3.80
CA GLU A 58 -5.32 -10.11 3.80
C GLU A 58 -3.84 -10.44 3.54
N CYS A 59 -3.25 -9.86 2.49
CA CYS A 59 -1.82 -10.03 2.17
C CYS A 59 -0.90 -9.56 3.30
N VAL A 60 -1.18 -8.39 3.88
CA VAL A 60 -0.41 -7.84 5.01
C VAL A 60 -0.46 -8.76 6.24
N ARG A 61 -1.64 -9.28 6.59
CA ARG A 61 -1.80 -10.20 7.73
C ARG A 61 -1.05 -11.51 7.53
N GLU A 62 -0.99 -12.01 6.29
CA GLU A 62 -0.18 -13.19 5.95
C GLU A 62 1.31 -12.91 6.12
N ILE A 63 1.83 -11.84 5.49
CA ILE A 63 3.26 -11.48 5.49
C ILE A 63 3.76 -11.15 6.90
N LYS A 64 2.93 -10.51 7.72
CA LYS A 64 3.29 -10.17 9.10
C LYS A 64 3.72 -11.38 9.93
N ARG A 65 3.18 -12.58 9.64
CA ARG A 65 3.57 -13.82 10.34
C ARG A 65 5.04 -14.18 10.13
N GLU A 66 5.67 -13.66 9.07
CA GLU A 66 7.07 -13.91 8.72
C GLU A 66 8.08 -12.97 9.40
N LYS A 67 7.67 -12.21 10.43
CA LYS A 67 8.57 -11.35 11.22
C LYS A 67 9.14 -10.14 10.45
N VAL A 68 8.38 -9.65 9.48
CA VAL A 68 8.77 -8.55 8.55
C VAL A 68 8.01 -7.27 8.90
N GLN A 69 8.67 -6.12 8.79
CA GLN A 69 8.02 -4.82 8.88
C GLN A 69 7.26 -4.52 7.58
N VAL A 70 5.99 -4.12 7.67
CA VAL A 70 5.17 -3.83 6.49
C VAL A 70 4.75 -2.37 6.49
N VAL A 71 4.99 -1.68 5.38
CA VAL A 71 4.56 -0.31 5.15
C VAL A 71 3.60 -0.32 3.98
N VAL A 72 2.33 -0.01 4.25
CA VAL A 72 1.31 0.15 3.22
C VAL A 72 1.32 1.60 2.76
N VAL A 73 1.56 1.83 1.47
CA VAL A 73 1.55 3.16 0.87
C VAL A 73 0.16 3.44 0.31
N GLY A 74 -0.38 4.62 0.60
CA GLY A 74 -1.67 5.06 0.06
C GLY A 74 -1.71 5.02 -1.48
N VAL A 75 -2.89 4.77 -2.03
CA VAL A 75 -3.16 4.86 -3.46
C VAL A 75 -2.93 6.30 -3.91
N LEU A 76 -2.02 6.47 -4.86
CA LEU A 76 -1.67 7.79 -5.39
C LEU A 76 -2.76 8.33 -6.31
N GLY A 77 -2.93 9.65 -6.26
CA GLY A 77 -3.69 10.39 -7.26
C GLY A 77 -3.03 10.26 -8.63
N ARG A 78 -3.79 10.57 -9.68
CA ARG A 78 -3.29 10.56 -11.06
C ARG A 78 -3.71 11.84 -11.75
N PRO A 79 -2.79 12.51 -12.47
CA PRO A 79 -3.16 13.62 -13.33
C PRO A 79 -4.27 13.22 -14.30
N LYS A 80 -5.25 14.10 -14.48
CA LYS A 80 -6.33 13.96 -15.48
C LYS A 80 -7.33 12.82 -15.22
N GLU A 81 -7.32 12.21 -14.04
CA GLU A 81 -8.39 11.30 -13.62
C GLU A 81 -9.67 12.05 -13.26
N SER A 82 -10.82 11.36 -13.30
CA SER A 82 -12.08 11.99 -12.95
C SER A 82 -12.26 12.15 -11.44
N ARG A 83 -13.11 13.11 -11.04
CA ARG A 83 -13.51 13.31 -9.64
C ARG A 83 -13.97 12.02 -8.95
N GLY A 84 -14.68 11.16 -9.67
CA GLY A 84 -15.13 9.88 -9.14
C GLY A 84 -13.98 8.93 -8.79
N TYR A 85 -12.89 8.91 -9.55
CA TYR A 85 -11.70 8.14 -9.15
C TYR A 85 -11.08 8.72 -7.88
N GLU A 86 -10.98 10.04 -7.79
CA GLU A 86 -10.38 10.71 -6.63
C GLU A 86 -11.18 10.46 -5.33
N GLU A 87 -12.51 10.43 -5.41
CA GLU A 87 -13.38 10.07 -4.29
C GLU A 87 -13.16 8.62 -3.85
N LEU A 88 -13.13 7.67 -4.78
CA LEU A 88 -12.84 6.26 -4.47
C LEU A 88 -11.44 6.06 -3.90
N ARG A 89 -10.45 6.78 -4.43
CA ARG A 89 -9.06 6.74 -3.98
C ARG A 89 -8.92 7.24 -2.55
N LYS A 90 -9.50 8.41 -2.25
CA LYS A 90 -9.51 8.98 -0.89
C LYS A 90 -10.20 8.04 0.10
N GLU A 91 -11.34 7.46 -0.30
CA GLU A 91 -12.04 6.49 0.54
C GLU A 91 -11.20 5.22 0.78
N THR A 92 -10.54 4.71 -0.26
CA THR A 92 -9.60 3.57 -0.14
C THR A 92 -8.48 3.89 0.85
N ASN A 93 -7.86 5.07 0.75
CA ASN A 93 -6.80 5.48 1.66
C ASN A 93 -7.28 5.66 3.10
N ARG A 94 -8.49 6.19 3.28
CA ARG A 94 -9.14 6.30 4.60
C ARG A 94 -9.33 4.92 5.24
N LEU A 95 -9.87 3.96 4.48
CA LEU A 95 -10.10 2.59 4.92
C LEU A 95 -8.78 1.85 5.20
N LEU A 96 -7.78 1.96 4.32
CA LEU A 96 -6.44 1.39 4.54
C LEU A 96 -5.82 1.93 5.83
N ARG A 97 -5.87 3.24 6.05
CA ARG A 97 -5.34 3.86 7.27
C ARG A 97 -6.03 3.35 8.52
N GLN A 98 -7.35 3.20 8.48
CA GLN A 98 -8.14 2.65 9.58
C GLN A 98 -7.77 1.20 9.88
N GLU A 99 -7.78 0.33 8.87
CA GLU A 99 -7.44 -1.10 9.02
C GLU A 99 -5.99 -1.32 9.50
N VAL A 100 -5.04 -0.51 9.01
CA VAL A 100 -3.65 -0.55 9.49
C VAL A 100 -3.55 -0.14 10.97
N LEU A 101 -4.30 0.88 11.38
CA LEU A 101 -4.33 1.32 12.77
C LEU A 101 -4.96 0.26 13.68
N ASP A 102 -6.09 -0.31 13.27
CA ASP A 102 -6.78 -1.36 14.02
C ASP A 102 -5.87 -2.59 14.18
N LEU A 103 -5.20 -3.02 13.11
CA LEU A 103 -4.23 -4.12 13.16
C LEU A 103 -3.02 -3.77 14.03
N LYS A 104 -2.56 -2.53 14.04
CA LYS A 104 -1.47 -2.07 14.93
C LYS A 104 -1.88 -2.15 16.40
N ILE A 105 -3.09 -1.71 16.75
CA ILE A 105 -3.66 -1.79 18.10
C ILE A 105 -3.86 -3.25 18.53
N GLU A 106 -4.34 -4.11 17.63
CA GLU A 106 -4.48 -5.55 17.92
C GLU A 106 -3.13 -6.17 18.27
N CYS A 107 -2.08 -5.78 17.56
CA CYS A 107 -0.75 -6.35 17.72
C CYS A 107 0.00 -5.78 18.92
N SER A 108 -0.20 -4.52 19.30
CA SER A 108 0.43 -3.96 20.51
C SER A 108 -0.02 -4.67 21.80
N ARG A 109 -1.12 -5.42 21.74
CA ARG A 109 -1.63 -6.25 22.86
C ARG A 109 -0.96 -7.63 22.95
N LYS A 110 -0.13 -8.02 21.97
CA LYS A 110 0.54 -9.33 21.88
C LYS A 110 2.06 -9.10 21.80
N GLU A 111 2.88 -9.72 22.67
CA GLU A 111 4.34 -9.56 22.62
C GLU A 111 4.93 -10.10 21.29
N GLY A 112 5.84 -9.33 20.66
CA GLY A 112 6.56 -9.72 19.43
C GLY A 112 6.42 -8.74 18.26
N ASP A 113 6.69 -7.46 18.50
CA ASP A 113 6.23 -6.34 17.67
C ASP A 113 6.86 -6.29 16.26
N TYR A 114 6.11 -6.74 15.25
CA TYR A 114 6.37 -6.46 13.85
C TYR A 114 5.53 -5.25 13.42
N SER A 115 6.23 -4.15 13.17
CA SER A 115 5.61 -2.87 12.87
C SER A 115 4.90 -2.91 11.53
N ILE A 116 3.60 -2.63 11.57
CA ILE A 116 2.83 -2.21 10.41
C ILE A 116 2.67 -0.69 10.46
N SER A 117 2.88 -0.03 9.32
CA SER A 117 2.67 1.41 9.18
C SER A 117 1.92 1.73 7.90
N PHE A 118 1.18 2.83 7.91
CA PHE A 118 0.56 3.42 6.74
C PHE A 118 1.33 4.68 6.36
N LEU A 119 1.76 4.78 5.10
CA LEU A 119 2.42 5.95 4.54
C LEU A 119 1.42 6.74 3.70
N ASP A 120 0.97 7.85 4.26
CA ASP A 120 0.10 8.81 3.57
C ASP A 120 0.96 9.76 2.72
N LEU A 121 0.80 9.68 1.40
CA LEU A 121 1.51 10.54 0.46
C LEU A 121 0.67 11.73 0.00
N ASP A 122 -0.62 11.82 0.36
CA ASP A 122 -1.46 12.93 -0.08
C ASP A 122 -1.00 14.27 0.52
N GLY A 123 -0.57 14.26 1.79
CA GLY A 123 -0.03 15.45 2.46
C GLY A 123 1.42 15.78 2.08
N ALA A 124 2.16 14.83 1.48
CA ALA A 124 3.54 15.04 1.04
C ALA A 124 3.63 15.59 -0.39
N MET A 125 2.54 15.49 -1.15
CA MET A 125 2.47 15.89 -2.53
C MET A 125 2.11 17.37 -2.67
N PRO A 126 2.73 18.12 -3.61
CA PRO A 126 2.38 19.51 -3.83
C PRO A 126 0.90 19.70 -4.17
N PRO A 127 0.26 20.78 -3.70
CA PRO A 127 -1.08 21.15 -4.12
C PRO A 127 -1.16 21.19 -5.66
N GLY A 128 -2.15 20.52 -6.23
CA GLY A 128 -2.37 20.50 -7.68
C GLY A 128 -1.49 19.53 -8.47
N VAL A 129 -0.66 18.68 -7.84
CA VAL A 129 0.13 17.65 -8.56
C VAL A 129 -0.76 16.69 -9.38
N TYR A 130 -2.01 16.50 -8.94
CA TYR A 130 -2.99 15.65 -9.61
C TYR A 130 -3.95 16.43 -10.51
N ASP A 131 -3.87 17.76 -10.54
CA ASP A 131 -4.74 18.62 -11.37
C ASP A 131 -4.33 18.62 -12.86
N GLY A 132 -3.24 17.93 -13.21
CA GLY A 132 -2.69 17.93 -14.57
C GLY A 132 -2.05 19.27 -15.00
N ARG A 133 -1.95 20.22 -14.08
CA ARG A 133 -1.24 21.50 -14.25
C ARG A 133 0.22 21.33 -13.82
N CYS A 134 0.98 20.53 -14.56
CA CYS A 134 2.43 20.63 -14.48
C CYS A 134 2.82 21.95 -15.17
N THR A 135 3.12 23.00 -14.42
CA THR A 135 3.86 24.14 -14.98
C THR A 135 5.30 23.67 -15.19
N PRO A 136 5.83 23.72 -16.42
CA PRO A 136 7.26 23.56 -16.61
C PRO A 136 7.95 24.73 -15.89
N GLY A 137 8.95 24.40 -15.06
CA GLY A 137 9.91 25.37 -14.55
C GLY A 137 10.95 25.71 -15.61
#